data_AF-A0A928BBR0-F1
#
_entry.id   AF-A0A928BBR0-F1
#
_cell.length_a   1.000
_cell.length_b   1.000
_cell.length_c   1.000
_cell.angle_alpha   90.00
_cell.angle_beta   90.00
_cell.angle_gamma   90.00
#
_symmetry.space_group_name_H-M   'P 1'
#
loop_
_entity.id
_entity.type
_entity.pdbx_description
1 polymer ?
#
loop_
_entity_poly.entity_id
_entity_poly.type
_entity_poly.pdbx_seq_one_letter_code
_entity_poly.pdbx_strand_id
1 'polypeptide(L)'
;MFLLLLFAVALCSCETYLDKWDPIELDKQELTFSSKGEVQTISALNYPTWWINGAYEGDIFSTDNFVYATSSDTLTYFKDILDGEWYHAEIPKEKSNRLVITVYENTTSTPRQASINMQAGNAFTYIKIHQK
;
A
#
# COMPACT_ATOMS: atom_id res chain seq x y z
N MET A 1 12.02 -32.60 -55.15
CA MET A 1 12.46 -31.34 -54.52
C MET A 1 11.23 -30.58 -54.07
N PHE A 2 10.56 -31.07 -53.04
CA PHE A 2 9.24 -30.61 -52.58
C PHE A 2 9.13 -30.92 -51.08
N LEU A 3 10.02 -30.33 -50.28
CA LEU A 3 10.02 -30.57 -48.84
C LEU A 3 10.83 -29.47 -48.14
N LEU A 4 10.42 -28.21 -48.28
CA LEU A 4 11.12 -27.07 -47.66
C LEU A 4 10.19 -25.85 -47.48
N LEU A 5 8.93 -26.09 -47.10
CA LEU A 5 7.95 -25.01 -46.89
C LEU A 5 6.94 -25.34 -45.78
N LEU A 6 7.44 -25.94 -44.70
CA LEU A 6 6.71 -26.13 -43.45
C LEU A 6 7.70 -25.82 -42.32
N PHE A 7 7.26 -25.02 -41.33
CA PHE A 7 7.93 -24.66 -40.06
C PHE A 7 8.82 -23.41 -40.01
N ALA A 8 8.34 -22.26 -40.48
CA ALA A 8 8.93 -20.96 -40.09
C ALA A 8 7.94 -19.99 -39.43
N VAL A 9 6.82 -20.48 -38.89
CA VAL A 9 5.80 -19.65 -38.20
C VAL A 9 5.56 -20.14 -36.76
N ALA A 10 6.64 -20.53 -36.10
CA ALA A 10 6.74 -20.66 -34.65
C ALA A 10 8.18 -20.24 -34.37
N LEU A 11 8.50 -19.11 -33.76
CA LEU A 11 8.18 -18.78 -32.38
C LEU A 11 8.38 -17.25 -32.21
N CYS A 12 7.40 -16.44 -32.59
CA CYS A 12 7.18 -15.24 -31.77
C CYS A 12 6.49 -15.76 -30.52
N SER A 13 7.28 -16.31 -29.60
CA SER A 13 6.89 -16.34 -28.19
C SER A 13 6.64 -14.88 -27.85
N CYS A 14 5.37 -14.49 -27.88
CA CYS A 14 4.92 -13.33 -27.14
C CYS A 14 5.17 -13.69 -25.69
N GLU A 15 6.40 -13.49 -25.22
CA GLU A 15 6.63 -13.32 -23.80
C GLU A 15 5.75 -12.14 -23.45
N THR A 16 4.61 -12.42 -22.84
CA THR A 16 3.88 -11.40 -22.12
C THR A 16 4.86 -10.92 -21.06
N TYR A 17 5.59 -9.86 -21.37
CA TYR A 17 6.15 -8.92 -20.41
C TYR A 17 4.94 -8.29 -19.71
N LEU A 18 4.24 -9.10 -18.91
CA LEU A 18 3.55 -8.57 -17.75
C LEU A 18 4.68 -8.06 -16.90
N ASP A 19 4.91 -6.74 -16.95
CA ASP A 19 5.88 -6.05 -16.13
C ASP A 19 5.84 -6.67 -14.73
N LYS A 20 6.88 -7.41 -14.38
CA LYS A 20 7.02 -7.95 -13.03
C LYS A 20 7.53 -6.80 -12.19
N TRP A 21 6.60 -6.03 -11.64
CA TRP A 21 6.93 -5.01 -10.66
C TRP A 21 7.40 -5.70 -9.38
N ASP A 22 8.54 -5.26 -8.85
CA ASP A 22 8.98 -5.75 -7.54
C ASP A 22 8.00 -5.28 -6.46
N PRO A 23 7.76 -6.08 -5.40
CA PRO A 23 6.97 -5.60 -4.26
C PRO A 23 7.58 -4.33 -3.67
N ILE A 24 6.73 -3.45 -3.12
CA ILE A 24 7.22 -2.26 -2.41
C ILE A 24 7.93 -2.72 -1.13
N GLU A 25 9.21 -2.40 -1.02
CA GLU A 25 10.03 -2.69 0.15
C GLU A 25 9.87 -1.57 1.19
N LEU A 26 9.66 -1.97 2.44
CA LEU A 26 9.46 -1.07 3.57
C LEU A 26 10.55 -1.33 4.62
N ASP A 27 10.96 -0.28 5.34
CA ASP A 27 11.81 -0.43 6.52
C ASP A 27 11.13 -1.24 7.64
N LYS A 28 9.80 -1.19 7.72
CA LYS A 28 8.96 -1.96 8.63
C LYS A 28 7.63 -2.31 7.97
N GLN A 29 7.19 -3.54 8.14
CA GLN A 29 5.91 -4.02 7.62
C GLN A 29 4.79 -4.04 8.67
N GLU A 30 5.16 -3.97 9.95
CA GLU A 30 4.23 -3.97 11.07
C GLU A 30 4.63 -2.91 12.11
N LEU A 31 3.65 -2.19 12.62
CA LEU A 31 3.80 -1.22 13.69
C LEU A 31 2.91 -1.61 14.87
N THR A 32 3.44 -1.47 16.08
CA THR A 32 2.69 -1.67 17.32
C THR A 32 2.65 -0.36 18.09
N PHE A 33 1.46 0.03 18.49
CA PHE A 33 1.17 1.25 19.24
C PHE A 33 0.67 0.89 20.63
N SER A 34 1.04 1.71 21.63
CA SER A 34 0.42 1.63 22.94
C SER A 34 -1.03 2.13 22.91
N SER A 35 -1.80 1.82 23.94
CA SER A 35 -3.17 2.32 24.07
C SER A 35 -3.23 3.84 24.19
N LYS A 36 -2.12 4.55 24.47
CA LYS A 36 -2.10 6.01 24.61
C LYS A 36 -2.13 6.78 23.29
N GLY A 37 -1.90 6.10 22.18
CA GLY A 37 -1.76 6.75 20.88
C GLY A 37 -0.38 7.37 20.70
N GLU A 38 0.18 7.21 19.50
CA GLU A 38 1.53 7.63 19.19
C GLU A 38 1.62 7.96 17.69
N VAL A 39 2.69 8.67 17.31
CA VAL A 39 3.05 8.88 15.91
C VAL A 39 4.24 8.01 15.59
N GLN A 40 4.13 7.20 14.54
CA GLN A 40 5.24 6.43 13.99
C GLN A 40 5.36 6.69 12.48
N THR A 41 6.51 6.34 11.91
CA THR A 41 6.80 6.56 10.50
C THR A 41 7.47 5.33 9.91
N ILE A 42 7.11 5.03 8.68
CA ILE A 42 7.77 4.03 7.84
C ILE A 42 8.31 4.70 6.58
N SER A 43 9.19 3.99 5.88
CA SER A 43 9.83 4.46 4.67
C SER A 43 9.74 3.39 3.57
N ALA A 44 9.31 3.78 2.38
CA ALA A 44 9.47 3.00 1.17
C ALA A 44 10.93 3.09 0.69
N LEU A 45 11.52 1.94 0.34
CA LEU A 45 12.95 1.83 0.06
C LEU A 45 13.28 1.76 -1.43
N ASN A 46 12.41 1.14 -2.23
CA ASN A 46 12.68 0.83 -3.65
C ASN A 46 11.78 1.58 -4.65
N TYR A 47 10.77 2.33 -4.19
CA TYR A 47 9.92 3.16 -5.05
C TYR A 47 9.97 4.64 -4.64
N PRO A 48 10.35 5.57 -5.55
CA PRO A 48 10.40 7.00 -5.23
C PRO A 48 9.01 7.67 -5.16
N THR A 49 8.02 7.02 -5.78
CA THR A 49 6.63 7.50 -5.88
C THR A 49 5.67 6.33 -5.67
N TRP A 50 4.72 6.48 -4.75
CA TRP A 50 3.71 5.49 -4.38
C TRP A 50 2.58 6.22 -3.64
N TRP A 51 1.35 5.73 -3.69
CA TRP A 51 0.19 6.35 -3.05
C TRP A 51 -0.50 5.39 -2.07
N ILE A 52 -1.36 5.94 -1.22
CA ILE A 52 -2.24 5.16 -0.35
C ILE A 52 -3.45 4.73 -1.18
N ASN A 53 -3.73 3.43 -1.28
CA ASN A 53 -4.94 2.98 -1.95
C ASN A 53 -6.15 3.04 -1.02
N GLY A 54 -5.95 2.63 0.24
CA GLY A 54 -6.95 2.59 1.30
C GLY A 54 -6.47 1.68 2.44
N ALA A 55 -7.37 1.26 3.31
CA ALA A 55 -7.06 0.32 4.38
C ALA A 55 -8.25 -0.56 4.76
N TYR A 56 -7.96 -1.71 5.34
CA TYR A 56 -8.94 -2.59 5.96
C TYR A 56 -8.83 -2.49 7.48
N GLU A 57 -9.90 -2.13 8.17
CA GLU A 57 -9.96 -2.18 9.63
C GLU A 57 -10.42 -3.57 10.09
N GLY A 58 -9.59 -4.26 10.87
CA GLY A 58 -9.77 -5.67 11.21
C GLY A 58 -9.05 -6.61 10.26
N ASP A 59 -9.78 -7.56 9.65
CA ASP A 59 -9.22 -8.57 8.73
C ASP A 59 -9.14 -8.02 7.29
N ILE A 60 -8.02 -8.27 6.62
CA ILE A 60 -7.68 -7.75 5.27
C ILE A 60 -8.60 -8.23 4.15
N PHE A 61 -9.47 -9.20 4.43
CA PHE A 61 -10.44 -9.74 3.48
C PHE A 61 -11.90 -9.42 3.83
N SER A 62 -12.15 -8.67 4.92
CA SER A 62 -13.49 -8.17 5.22
C SER A 62 -13.75 -6.90 4.40
N THR A 63 -14.65 -6.97 3.43
CA THR A 63 -15.03 -5.82 2.59
C THR A 63 -15.82 -4.76 3.35
N ASP A 64 -16.34 -5.09 4.53
CA ASP A 64 -17.31 -4.26 5.24
C ASP A 64 -16.66 -3.07 5.95
N ASN A 65 -15.32 -3.10 6.12
CA ASN A 65 -14.55 -2.10 6.86
C ASN A 65 -13.40 -1.49 6.02
N PHE A 66 -13.64 -1.27 4.72
CA PHE A 66 -12.65 -0.62 3.87
C PHE A 66 -12.71 0.91 3.97
N VAL A 67 -11.59 1.53 4.33
CA VAL A 67 -11.40 2.98 4.39
C VAL A 67 -10.74 3.43 3.09
N TYR A 68 -11.38 4.38 2.39
CA TYR A 68 -10.85 4.93 1.14
C TYR A 68 -9.87 6.07 1.40
N ALA A 69 -8.70 6.01 0.76
CA ALA A 69 -7.76 7.12 0.79
C ALA A 69 -8.25 8.30 -0.07
N THR A 70 -7.90 9.51 0.36
CA THR A 70 -8.24 10.78 -0.26
C THR A 70 -6.95 11.52 -0.68
N SER A 71 -7.13 12.65 -1.37
CA SER A 71 -6.03 13.54 -1.74
C SER A 71 -6.11 14.83 -0.92
N SER A 72 -4.99 15.30 -0.39
CA SER A 72 -4.85 16.58 0.30
C SER A 72 -5.00 17.79 -0.63
N ASP A 73 -4.89 17.57 -1.94
CA ASP A 73 -5.05 18.60 -2.97
C ASP A 73 -6.07 18.13 -4.02
N THR A 74 -6.99 19.02 -4.39
CA THR A 74 -8.04 18.76 -5.38
C THR A 74 -7.50 18.64 -6.81
N LEU A 75 -6.24 19.03 -7.04
CA LEU A 75 -5.58 19.03 -8.34
C LEU A 75 -4.73 17.77 -8.61
N THR A 76 -4.41 16.98 -7.59
CA THR A 76 -3.61 15.75 -7.73
C THR A 76 -4.48 14.50 -7.62
N TYR A 77 -4.33 13.58 -8.57
CA TYR A 77 -4.89 12.21 -8.50
C TYR A 77 -4.16 11.31 -7.48
N PHE A 78 -3.23 11.88 -6.73
CA PHE A 78 -2.37 11.16 -5.82
C PHE A 78 -3.01 11.09 -4.44
N LYS A 79 -3.38 9.89 -4.04
CA LYS A 79 -4.00 9.64 -2.73
C LYS A 79 -2.91 9.62 -1.65
N ASP A 80 -2.80 10.69 -0.89
CA ASP A 80 -1.77 10.91 0.13
C ASP A 80 -2.32 10.97 1.55
N ILE A 81 -3.64 10.94 1.73
CA ILE A 81 -4.31 11.01 3.03
C ILE A 81 -5.20 9.78 3.24
N LEU A 82 -5.22 9.27 4.46
CA LEU A 82 -6.13 8.23 4.89
C LEU A 82 -6.59 8.50 6.33
N ASP A 83 -7.87 8.81 6.47
CA ASP A 83 -8.54 9.05 7.75
C ASP A 83 -9.37 7.81 8.14
N GLY A 84 -8.79 6.95 8.98
CA GLY A 84 -9.51 5.85 9.60
C GLY A 84 -10.28 6.30 10.84
N GLU A 85 -11.02 5.39 11.47
CA GLU A 85 -11.81 5.73 12.65
C GLU A 85 -10.91 6.16 13.83
N TRP A 86 -9.74 5.54 13.94
CA TRP A 86 -8.84 5.68 15.09
C TRP A 86 -7.39 5.99 14.75
N TYR A 87 -7.11 6.26 13.47
CA TYR A 87 -5.78 6.62 13.00
C TYR A 87 -5.88 7.56 11.80
N HIS A 88 -4.79 8.28 11.57
CA HIS A 88 -4.57 9.12 10.39
C HIS A 88 -3.23 8.74 9.77
N ALA A 89 -3.20 8.56 8.47
CA ALA A 89 -1.96 8.32 7.73
C ALA A 89 -1.80 9.35 6.62
N GLU A 90 -0.60 9.92 6.52
CA GLU A 90 -0.28 10.92 5.51
C GLU A 90 1.08 10.66 4.85
N ILE A 91 1.18 10.98 3.55
CA ILE A 91 2.44 11.12 2.83
C ILE A 91 2.84 12.59 2.88
N PRO A 92 3.87 12.99 3.67
CA PRO A 92 4.25 14.39 3.74
C PRO A 92 4.75 14.91 2.39
N LYS A 93 4.28 16.09 1.96
CA LYS A 93 4.58 16.67 0.63
C LYS A 93 6.09 16.78 0.33
N GLU A 94 6.90 17.04 1.34
CA GLU A 94 8.36 17.15 1.21
C GLU A 94 9.10 15.80 1.27
N LYS A 95 8.41 14.72 1.64
CA LYS A 95 9.00 13.40 1.92
C LYS A 95 8.16 12.28 1.33
N SER A 96 8.11 12.22 0.00
CA SER A 96 7.27 11.27 -0.77
C SER A 96 7.58 9.79 -0.50
N ASN A 97 8.71 9.46 0.11
CA ASN A 97 9.06 8.08 0.45
C ASN A 97 8.65 7.68 1.88
N ARG A 98 7.94 8.53 2.64
CA ARG A 98 7.55 8.23 4.03
C ARG A 98 6.03 8.22 4.19
N LEU A 99 5.56 7.32 5.03
CA LEU A 99 4.19 7.36 5.55
C LEU A 99 4.25 7.67 7.04
N VAL A 100 3.65 8.80 7.44
CA VAL A 100 3.49 9.16 8.84
C VAL A 100 2.13 8.64 9.30
N ILE A 101 2.12 7.84 10.36
CA ILE A 101 0.91 7.23 10.91
C ILE A 101 0.74 7.74 12.33
N THR A 102 -0.35 8.46 12.56
CA THR A 102 -0.81 8.90 13.87
C THR A 102 -1.93 7.98 14.32
N VAL A 103 -1.75 7.34 15.47
CA VAL A 103 -2.77 6.50 16.10
C VAL A 103 -3.30 7.22 17.33
N TYR A 104 -4.62 7.31 17.46
CA TYR A 104 -5.28 7.97 18.59
C TYR A 104 -5.39 7.05 19.82
N GLU A 105 -5.64 7.62 21.00
CA GLU A 105 -5.82 6.84 22.24
C GLU A 105 -6.91 5.76 22.06
N ASN A 106 -6.62 4.54 22.51
CA ASN A 106 -7.59 3.47 22.64
C ASN A 106 -8.17 3.50 24.05
N THR A 107 -9.36 4.06 24.19
CA THR A 107 -10.10 4.11 25.45
C THR A 107 -10.91 2.84 25.70
N THR A 108 -10.93 1.91 24.74
CA THR A 108 -11.59 0.61 24.87
C THR A 108 -10.61 -0.42 25.45
N SER A 109 -11.12 -1.52 26.01
CA SER A 109 -10.29 -2.65 26.45
C SER A 109 -10.02 -3.67 25.33
N THR A 110 -10.37 -3.34 24.09
CA THR A 110 -10.27 -4.24 22.94
C THR A 110 -9.13 -3.78 22.03
N PRO A 111 -8.14 -4.65 21.75
CA PRO A 111 -7.13 -4.35 20.75
C PRO A 111 -7.75 -4.14 19.37
N ARG A 112 -7.17 -3.23 18.59
CA ARG A 112 -7.64 -2.91 17.24
C ARG A 112 -6.49 -2.92 16.25
N GLN A 113 -6.81 -3.19 15.00
CA GLN A 113 -5.83 -3.31 13.94
C GLN A 113 -6.36 -2.79 12.61
N ALA A 114 -5.44 -2.33 11.76
CA ALA A 114 -5.75 -2.00 10.38
C ALA A 114 -4.59 -2.39 9.48
N SER A 115 -4.88 -2.66 8.21
CA SER A 115 -3.88 -2.92 7.18
C SER A 115 -3.98 -1.86 6.09
N ILE A 116 -2.97 -0.99 6.03
CA ILE A 116 -2.89 0.10 5.06
C ILE A 116 -2.27 -0.42 3.77
N ASN A 117 -2.98 -0.27 2.65
CA ASN A 117 -2.54 -0.68 1.32
C ASN A 117 -1.78 0.47 0.65
N MET A 118 -0.52 0.24 0.32
CA MET A 118 0.31 1.13 -0.50
C MET A 118 0.43 0.58 -1.91
N GLN A 119 0.44 1.47 -2.90
CA GLN A 119 0.53 1.11 -4.31
C GLN A 119 1.53 1.98 -5.07
N ALA A 120 2.31 1.36 -5.96
CA ALA A 120 3.21 2.00 -6.89
C ALA A 120 3.05 1.34 -8.27
N GLY A 121 2.24 1.95 -9.14
CA GLY A 121 1.86 1.30 -10.41
C GLY A 121 1.11 0.00 -10.15
N ASN A 122 1.71 -1.13 -10.55
CA ASN A 122 1.17 -2.48 -10.31
C ASN A 122 1.82 -3.21 -9.11
N ALA A 123 2.70 -2.55 -8.36
CA ALA A 123 3.22 -3.06 -7.09
C ALA A 123 2.29 -2.67 -5.94
N PHE A 124 2.02 -3.63 -5.05
CA PHE A 124 1.20 -3.44 -3.86
C PHE A 124 1.93 -3.98 -2.63
N THR A 125 1.75 -3.32 -1.50
CA THR A 125 2.16 -3.85 -0.19
C THR A 125 1.20 -3.41 0.89
N TYR A 126 1.29 -4.07 2.05
CA TYR A 126 0.47 -3.74 3.22
C TYR A 126 1.35 -3.46 4.42
N ILE A 127 0.96 -2.44 5.17
CA ILE A 127 1.49 -2.16 6.51
C ILE A 127 0.42 -2.53 7.50
N LYS A 128 0.74 -3.38 8.47
CA LYS A 128 -0.18 -3.66 9.57
C LYS A 128 0.09 -2.73 10.73
N ILE A 129 -0.95 -2.09 11.23
CA ILE A 129 -0.89 -1.34 12.47
C ILE A 129 -1.72 -2.07 13.52
N HIS A 130 -1.14 -2.29 14.69
CA HIS A 130 -1.80 -2.89 15.83
C HIS A 130 -1.75 -1.93 17.00
N GLN A 131 -2.87 -1.74 17.67
CA GLN A 131 -2.94 -0.98 18.91
C GLN A 131 -3.51 -1.84 20.02
N LYS A 132 -2.84 -1.78 21.18
CA LYS A 132 -3.30 -2.45 22.40
C LYS A 132 -4.53 -1.77 23.00
#